data_AF-A0A6L3XEY2-F1
#
_entry.id   AF-A0A6L3XEY2-F1
#
_cell.length_a   1.000
_cell.length_b   1.000
_cell.length_c   1.000
_cell.angle_alpha   90.00
_cell.angle_beta   90.00
_cell.angle_gamma   90.00
#
_symmetry.space_group_name_H-M   'P 1'
#
loop_
_entity.id
_entity.type
_entity.pdbx_description
1 polymer ?
#
loop_
_entity_poly.entity_id
_entity_poly.type
_entity_poly.pdbx_seq_one_letter_code
_entity_poly.pdbx_strand_id
1 'polypeptide(L)'
;QILATRDSDIKGAYVLTMEMWHQETVAIIRAGAEANAFTLADQPENIAWRLIGLVCGLDGIYVLNMPEMDDAAFNKHLDKLISLELF
;
A
#
# COMPACT_ATOMS: atom_id res chain seq x y z
N GLN A 1 -15.31 0.64 -1.20
CA GLN A 1 -15.56 1.41 0.05
C GLN A 1 -17.03 1.85 0.31
N ILE A 2 -18.03 1.33 -0.41
CA ILE A 2 -19.44 1.76 -0.23
C ILE A 2 -20.12 1.10 0.99
N LEU A 3 -19.71 -0.11 1.38
CA LEU A 3 -20.29 -0.83 2.51
C LEU A 3 -19.82 -0.29 3.87
N ALA A 4 -18.53 0.03 4.02
CA ALA A 4 -17.95 0.61 5.24
C ALA A 4 -18.49 2.02 5.58
N THR A 5 -19.16 2.69 4.64
CA THR A 5 -19.83 3.98 4.89
C THR A 5 -21.27 3.84 5.38
N ARG A 6 -21.87 2.65 5.25
CA ARG A 6 -23.29 2.40 5.59
C ARG A 6 -23.49 1.50 6.80
N ASP A 7 -22.44 0.85 7.29
CA ASP A 7 -22.48 -0.10 8.40
C ASP A 7 -21.24 0.09 9.30
N SER A 8 -21.48 0.35 10.58
CA SER A 8 -20.43 0.62 11.58
C SER A 8 -19.56 -0.59 11.88
N ASP A 9 -20.14 -1.80 11.84
CA ASP A 9 -19.44 -3.04 12.15
C ASP A 9 -18.54 -3.41 10.97
N ILE A 10 -19.05 -3.25 9.74
CA ILE A 10 -18.24 -3.40 8.52
C ILE A 10 -17.13 -2.36 8.48
N LYS A 11 -17.39 -1.11 8.90
CA LYS A 11 -16.36 -0.09 9.01
C LYS A 11 -15.25 -0.50 9.99
N GLY A 12 -15.64 -1.03 11.16
CA GLY A 12 -14.70 -1.52 12.16
C GLY A 12 -13.82 -2.64 11.63
N ALA A 13 -14.42 -3.63 10.98
CA ALA A 13 -13.68 -4.73 10.34
C ALA A 13 -12.73 -4.22 9.24
N TYR A 14 -13.17 -3.27 8.41
CA TYR A 14 -12.33 -2.67 7.37
C TYR A 14 -11.12 -1.95 7.98
N VAL A 15 -11.31 -1.14 9.02
CA VAL A 15 -10.22 -0.46 9.74
C VAL A 15 -9.23 -1.49 10.28
N LEU A 16 -9.71 -2.55 10.95
CA LEU A 16 -8.85 -3.61 11.47
C LEU A 16 -7.99 -4.26 10.37
N THR A 17 -8.58 -4.55 9.21
CA THR A 17 -7.81 -5.12 8.09
C THR A 17 -6.75 -4.16 7.53
N MET A 18 -7.02 -2.85 7.51
CA MET A 18 -6.04 -1.85 7.10
C MET A 18 -4.91 -1.73 8.11
N GLU A 19 -5.20 -1.79 9.41
CA GLU A 19 -4.19 -1.79 10.48
C GLU A 19 -3.30 -3.03 10.41
N MET A 20 -3.88 -4.22 10.21
CA MET A 20 -3.11 -5.46 10.04
C MET A 20 -2.20 -5.37 8.81
N TRP A 21 -2.71 -4.89 7.67
CA TRP A 21 -1.90 -4.72 6.47
C TRP A 21 -0.75 -3.73 6.68
N HIS A 22 -1.02 -2.62 7.37
CA HIS A 22 0.01 -1.64 7.73
C HIS A 22 1.10 -2.25 8.61
N GLN A 23 0.71 -2.97 9.67
CA GLN A 23 1.65 -3.61 10.60
C GLN A 23 2.56 -4.63 9.90
N GLU A 24 1.99 -5.50 9.05
CA GLU A 24 2.77 -6.48 8.28
C GLU A 24 3.74 -5.80 7.31
N THR A 25 3.28 -4.74 6.63
CA THR A 25 4.13 -3.97 5.70
C THR A 25 5.30 -3.30 6.44
N VAL A 26 5.03 -2.70 7.62
CA VAL A 26 6.07 -2.11 8.48
C VAL A 26 7.08 -3.16 8.93
N ALA A 27 6.62 -4.35 9.33
CA ALA A 27 7.51 -5.42 9.76
C ALA A 27 8.47 -5.85 8.65
N ILE A 28 7.98 -5.98 7.41
CA ILE A 28 8.79 -6.30 6.24
C ILE A 28 9.83 -5.20 5.96
N ILE A 29 9.42 -3.92 5.99
CA ILE A 29 10.33 -2.79 5.75
C ILE A 29 11.44 -2.76 6.81
N ARG A 30 11.09 -2.94 8.09
CA ARG A 30 12.06 -2.98 9.19
C ARG A 30 13.04 -4.14 9.04
N ALA A 31 12.55 -5.34 8.75
CA ALA A 31 13.40 -6.51 8.55
C ALA A 31 14.38 -6.31 7.37
N GLY A 32 13.92 -5.70 6.28
CA GLY A 32 14.78 -5.37 5.15
C GLY A 32 15.83 -4.31 5.47
N ALA A 33 15.49 -3.30 6.27
CA ALA A 33 16.46 -2.30 6.75
C ALA A 33 17.50 -2.93 7.70
N GLU A 34 17.08 -3.78 8.64
CA GLU A 34 17.96 -4.52 9.55
C GLU A 34 18.93 -5.46 8.80
N ALA A 35 18.46 -6.05 7.69
CA ALA A 35 19.27 -6.87 6.80
C ALA A 35 20.18 -6.05 5.85
N ASN A 36 20.16 -4.72 5.94
CA ASN A 36 20.82 -3.79 5.00
C ASN A 36 20.39 -3.98 3.53
N ALA A 37 19.21 -4.56 3.30
CA ALA A 37 18.61 -4.70 1.98
C ALA A 37 17.90 -3.42 1.52
N PHE A 38 17.42 -2.59 2.47
CA PHE A 38 16.74 -1.32 2.20
C PHE A 38 17.49 -0.13 2.83
N THR A 39 17.48 1.00 2.13
CA THR A 39 17.86 2.31 2.68
C THR A 39 16.60 3.16 2.79
N LEU A 40 16.16 3.41 4.02
CA LEU A 40 14.88 4.07 4.26
C LEU A 40 15.02 5.59 4.11
N ALA A 41 14.19 6.18 3.24
CA ALA A 41 14.10 7.64 3.10
C ALA A 41 13.30 8.32 4.23
N ASP A 42 12.53 7.55 5.00
CA ASP A 42 11.63 8.00 6.07
C ASP A 42 11.36 6.85 7.07
N GLN A 43 10.51 7.07 8.07
CA GLN A 43 10.06 6.05 9.00
C GLN A 43 9.26 4.94 8.28
N PRO A 44 9.46 3.66 8.64
CA PRO A 44 8.74 2.52 8.05
C PRO A 44 7.20 2.70 8.01
N GLU A 45 6.62 3.31 9.05
CA GLU A 45 5.18 3.52 9.17
C GLU A 45 4.65 4.48 8.10
N ASN A 46 5.39 5.55 7.81
CA ASN A 46 5.02 6.53 6.79
C ASN A 46 5.15 5.91 5.40
N ILE A 47 6.23 5.16 5.16
CA ILE A 47 6.46 4.43 3.90
C ILE A 47 5.31 3.44 3.66
N ALA A 48 4.96 2.63 4.66
CA ALA A 48 3.87 1.67 4.56
C ALA A 48 2.53 2.33 4.21
N TRP A 49 2.18 3.47 4.84
CA TRP A 49 0.95 4.18 4.48
C TRP A 49 0.96 4.74 3.06
N ARG A 50 2.10 5.24 2.57
CA ARG A 50 2.23 5.71 1.19
C ARG A 50 2.07 4.56 0.19
N LEU A 51 2.68 3.41 0.46
CA LEU A 51 2.54 2.21 -0.38
C LEU A 51 1.09 1.69 -0.40
N ILE A 52 0.46 1.56 0.77
CA ILE A 52 -0.96 1.15 0.88
C ILE A 52 -1.87 2.14 0.15
N GLY A 53 -1.64 3.44 0.34
CA GLY A 53 -2.40 4.50 -0.33
C GLY A 53 -2.27 4.42 -1.84
N LEU A 54 -1.06 4.16 -2.36
CA LEU A 54 -0.85 3.95 -3.79
C LEU A 54 -1.60 2.73 -4.30
N VAL A 55 -1.46 1.56 -3.66
CA VAL A 55 -2.13 0.32 -4.09
C VAL A 55 -3.65 0.48 -4.06
N CYS A 56 -4.22 1.04 -2.98
CA CYS A 56 -5.65 1.32 -2.90
C CYS A 56 -6.13 2.29 -4.00
N GLY A 57 -5.34 3.32 -4.28
CA GLY A 57 -5.65 4.29 -5.33
C GLY A 57 -5.58 3.68 -6.73
N LEU A 58 -4.53 2.92 -7.03
CA LEU A 58 -4.35 2.24 -8.30
C LEU A 58 -5.42 1.17 -8.53
N ASP A 59 -5.78 0.39 -7.50
CA ASP A 59 -6.86 -0.61 -7.59
C ASP A 59 -8.20 0.05 -7.95
N GLY A 60 -8.52 1.18 -7.32
CA GLY A 60 -9.70 1.98 -7.65
C GLY A 60 -9.72 2.54 -9.07
N ILE A 61 -8.55 2.81 -9.66
CA ILE A 61 -8.41 3.26 -11.05
C ILE A 61 -8.48 2.05 -12.01
N TYR A 62 -7.84 0.94 -11.65
CA TYR A 62 -7.77 -0.28 -12.44
C TYR A 62 -9.16 -0.86 -12.73
N VAL A 63 -10.05 -0.88 -11.73
CA VAL A 63 -11.44 -1.36 -11.90
C VAL A 63 -12.27 -0.54 -12.90
N LEU A 64 -11.80 0.65 -13.30
CA LEU A 64 -12.44 1.47 -14.33
C LEU A 64 -12.12 0.98 -15.76
N ASN A 65 -11.25 -0.02 -15.93
CA ASN A 65 -10.83 -0.59 -17.21
C ASN A 65 -10.30 0.45 -18.21
N MET A 66 -9.50 1.41 -17.72
CA MET A 66 -8.82 2.36 -18.60
C MET A 66 -7.67 1.66 -19.33
N PRO A 67 -7.57 1.77 -20.67
CA PRO A 67 -6.52 1.09 -21.45
C PRO A 67 -5.10 1.39 -21.00
N GLU A 68 -4.86 2.58 -20.45
CA GLU A 68 -3.55 3.04 -19.99
C GLU A 68 -3.18 2.55 -18.58
N MET A 69 -4.14 1.95 -17.84
CA MET A 69 -3.96 1.41 -16.50
C MET A 69 -4.21 -0.10 -16.51
N ASP A 70 -3.38 -0.82 -17.25
CA ASP A 70 -3.35 -2.28 -17.26
C ASP A 70 -2.44 -2.83 -16.14
N ASP A 71 -2.31 -4.17 -16.06
CA ASP A 71 -1.47 -4.83 -15.06
C ASP A 71 -0.01 -4.38 -15.13
N ALA A 72 0.49 -4.09 -16.34
CA ALA A 72 1.88 -3.66 -16.53
C ALA A 72 2.09 -2.24 -16.00
N ALA A 73 1.15 -1.33 -16.27
CA ALA A 73 1.18 0.03 -15.74
C ALA A 73 1.05 0.04 -14.21
N PHE A 74 0.13 -0.77 -13.65
CA PHE A 74 -0.04 -0.91 -12.19
C PHE A 74 1.28 -1.32 -11.52
N ASN A 75 1.88 -2.42 -11.98
CA ASN A 75 3.12 -2.94 -11.40
C ASN A 75 4.28 -1.95 -11.56
N LYS A 76 4.38 -1.29 -12.71
CA LYS A 76 5.41 -0.26 -12.96
C LYS A 76 5.31 0.90 -11.96
N HIS A 77 4.10 1.37 -11.64
CA HIS A 77 3.90 2.44 -10.68
C HIS A 77 4.26 2.00 -9.25
N LEU A 78 3.87 0.79 -8.87
CA LEU A 78 4.20 0.21 -7.57
C LEU A 78 5.72 0.02 -7.41
N ASP A 79 6.38 -0.63 -8.36
CA ASP A 79 7.83 -0.86 -8.36
C ASP A 79 8.60 0.46 -8.30
N LYS A 80 8.12 1.49 -9.01
CA LYS A 80 8.75 2.80 -8.99
C LYS A 80 8.66 3.45 -7.60
N LEU A 81 7.53 3.36 -6.91
CA LEU A 81 7.40 3.94 -5.56
C LEU A 81 8.23 3.15 -4.55
N ILE A 82 8.21 1.81 -4.61
CA ILE A 82 9.08 0.96 -3.78
C ILE A 82 10.56 1.37 -3.96
N SER A 83 10.98 1.56 -5.22
CA SER A 83 12.34 2.00 -5.54
C SER A 83 12.70 3.36 -4.95
N LEU A 84 11.75 4.29 -4.84
CA LEU A 84 12.00 5.63 -4.31
C LEU A 84 12.02 5.68 -2.77
N GLU A 85 11.33 4.75 -2.12
CA GLU A 85 11.19 4.73 -0.67
C GLU A 85 12.23 3.85 0.03
N LEU A 86 12.69 2.79 -0.64
CA LEU A 86 13.49 1.72 -0.04
C LEU A 86 14.92 1.58 -0.60
N PHE A 87 15.30 2.32 -1.64
CA PHE A 87 16.61 2.22 -2.32
C PHE A 87 17.16 3.59 -2.72
#